data_AF-A0A7D7QPJ3-F1
#
_entry.id   AF-A0A7D7QPJ3-F1
#
_cell.length_a   1.000
_cell.length_b   1.000
_cell.length_c   1.000
_cell.angle_alpha   90.00
_cell.angle_beta   90.00
_cell.angle_gamma   90.00
#
_symmetry.space_group_name_H-M   'P 1'
#
loop_
_entity.id
_entity.type
_entity.pdbx_description
1 polymer ?
#
loop_
_entity_poly.entity_id
_entity_poly.type
_entity_poly.pdbx_seq_one_letter_code
_entity_poly.pdbx_strand_id
1 'polypeptide(L)'
;MKPRPQTHHRMFLTCYEDTFNYGWHHVDLFVHDEHGREVNWVHWTVEADGPEAADESVRSEEPGLMRTSEWTHRVSALGMNYWTADASWD
;
A
#
# COMPACT_ATOMS: atom_id res chain seq x y z
N MET A 1 3.06 -29.01 6.80
CA MET A 1 2.93 -27.58 6.44
C MET A 1 3.58 -27.39 5.09
N LYS A 2 2.88 -26.82 4.09
CA LYS A 2 3.54 -26.37 2.86
C LYS A 2 4.45 -25.18 3.22
N PRO A 3 5.69 -25.08 2.69
CA PRO A 3 6.52 -23.92 2.92
C PRO A 3 5.80 -22.65 2.43
N ARG A 4 6.02 -21.52 3.12
CA ARG A 4 5.48 -20.23 2.66
C ARG A 4 6.12 -19.89 1.32
N PRO A 5 5.35 -19.51 0.30
CA PRO A 5 5.91 -19.11 -0.98
C PRO A 5 6.86 -17.92 -0.81
N GLN A 6 8.01 -17.98 -1.48
CA GLN A 6 9.02 -16.90 -1.51
C GLN A 6 8.86 -16.02 -2.75
N THR A 7 7.85 -16.30 -3.59
CA THR A 7 7.61 -15.61 -4.85
C THR A 7 6.68 -14.42 -4.63
N HIS A 8 7.18 -13.22 -4.91
CA HIS A 8 6.37 -12.00 -4.96
C HIS A 8 5.66 -11.97 -6.31
N HIS A 9 4.36 -12.29 -6.35
CA HIS A 9 3.60 -12.32 -7.60
C HIS A 9 2.84 -11.02 -7.83
N ARG A 10 2.29 -10.43 -6.77
CA ARG A 10 1.61 -9.13 -6.84
C ARG A 10 1.91 -8.32 -5.60
N MET A 11 2.18 -7.04 -5.81
CA MET A 11 2.31 -6.09 -4.73
C MET A 11 1.43 -4.87 -5.01
N PHE A 12 0.80 -4.33 -3.98
CA PHE A 12 0.05 -3.09 -4.11
C PHE A 12 0.14 -2.25 -2.85
N LEU A 13 0.21 -0.94 -3.06
CA LEU A 13 0.16 0.08 -2.05
C LEU A 13 -1.29 0.45 -1.76
N THR A 14 -1.59 0.77 -0.51
CA THR A 14 -2.86 1.35 -0.08
C THR A 14 -2.60 2.52 0.84
N CYS A 15 -3.21 3.67 0.58
CA CYS A 15 -3.23 4.80 1.50
C CYS A 15 -4.68 5.27 1.73
N TYR A 16 -4.88 6.00 2.82
CA TYR A 16 -6.21 6.40 3.29
C TYR A 16 -6.29 7.91 3.41
N GLU A 17 -7.50 8.43 3.37
CA GLU A 17 -7.83 9.75 3.89
C GLU A 17 -8.42 9.58 5.28
N ASP A 18 -7.98 10.37 6.25
CA ASP A 18 -8.51 10.37 7.59
C ASP A 18 -9.86 11.10 7.66
N THR A 19 -10.87 10.55 6.98
CA THR A 19 -12.23 11.08 6.91
C THR A 19 -12.89 11.23 8.29
N PHE A 20 -12.40 10.49 9.30
CA PHE A 20 -12.95 10.47 10.65
C PHE A 20 -12.12 11.27 11.68
N ASN A 21 -11.04 11.93 11.26
CA ASN A 21 -10.13 12.71 12.11
C ASN A 21 -9.53 11.89 13.28
N TYR A 22 -9.13 10.64 13.02
CA TYR A 22 -8.38 9.81 13.98
C TYR A 22 -6.90 10.21 14.10
N GLY A 23 -6.37 11.01 13.18
CA GLY A 23 -5.00 11.45 13.07
C GLY A 23 -4.04 10.38 12.56
N TRP A 24 -4.53 9.36 11.85
CA TRP A 24 -3.74 8.20 11.43
C TRP A 24 -3.41 8.23 9.94
N HIS A 25 -2.30 8.88 9.60
CA HIS A 25 -1.82 8.97 8.23
C HIS A 25 -0.81 7.85 7.98
N HIS A 26 -1.14 6.93 7.07
CA HIS A 26 -0.25 5.82 6.74
C HIS A 26 -0.42 5.32 5.30
N VAL A 27 0.61 4.61 4.84
CA VAL A 27 0.60 3.84 3.60
C VAL A 27 1.07 2.42 3.88
N ASP A 28 0.33 1.46 3.35
CA ASP A 28 0.58 0.02 3.49
C ASP A 28 1.00 -0.57 2.16
N LEU A 29 2.02 -1.44 2.18
CA LEU A 29 2.38 -2.31 1.07
C LEU A 29 1.95 -3.74 1.37
N PHE A 30 1.10 -4.30 0.51
CA PHE A 30 0.70 -5.71 0.60
C PHE A 30 1.41 -6.54 -0.47
N VAL A 31 2.03 -7.65 -0.05
CA VAL A 31 2.74 -8.58 -0.94
C VAL A 31 1.99 -9.91 -0.98
N HIS A 32 1.64 -10.34 -2.18
CA HIS A 32 0.88 -11.57 -2.43
C HIS A 32 1.67 -12.57 -3.27
N ASP A 33 1.49 -13.85 -2.95
CA ASP A 33 2.00 -14.97 -3.75
C ASP A 33 1.15 -15.26 -5.00
N GLU A 34 1.59 -16.23 -5.80
CA GLU A 34 0.91 -16.70 -7.02
C GLU A 34 -0.51 -17.27 -6.78
N HIS A 35 -0.86 -17.57 -5.53
CA HIS A 35 -2.18 -18.04 -5.13
C HIS A 35 -3.04 -16.93 -4.54
N GLY A 36 -2.57 -15.68 -4.56
CA GLY A 36 -3.26 -14.54 -3.99
C GLY A 36 -3.30 -14.55 -2.46
N ARG A 37 -2.35 -15.21 -1.80
CA ARG A 37 -2.21 -15.15 -0.34
C ARG A 37 -1.27 -14.02 0.03
N GLU A 38 -1.66 -13.21 1.00
CA GLU A 38 -0.75 -12.24 1.61
C GLU A 38 0.40 -13.00 2.29
N VAL A 39 1.62 -12.73 1.84
CA VAL A 39 2.85 -13.36 2.35
C VAL A 39 3.74 -12.35 3.08
N ASN A 40 3.54 -11.05 2.85
CA ASN A 40 4.23 -10.00 3.57
C ASN A 40 3.40 -8.70 3.57
N TRP A 41 3.65 -7.84 4.56
CA TRP A 41 3.03 -6.53 4.69
C TRP A 41 4.01 -5.54 5.33
N VAL A 42 4.03 -4.31 4.83
CA VAL A 42 4.82 -3.21 5.39
C VAL A 42 3.89 -2.02 5.62
N HIS A 43 4.12 -1.31 6.72
CA HIS A 43 3.34 -0.16 7.15
C HIS A 43 4.26 1.01 7.41
N TRP A 44 4.00 2.14 6.75
CA TRP A 44 4.73 3.38 6.95
C TRP A 44 3.79 4.49 7.40
N THR A 45 4.20 5.22 8.41
CA THR A 45 3.56 6.49 8.79
C THR A 45 3.92 7.55 7.78
N VAL A 46 2.94 8.36 7.38
CA VAL A 46 3.15 9.47 6.45
C VAL A 46 2.80 10.80 7.11
N GLU A 47 3.30 11.91 6.59
CA GLU A 47 3.07 13.24 7.18
C GLU A 47 1.67 13.80 6.87
N ALA A 48 1.03 13.33 5.81
CA ALA A 48 -0.28 13.77 5.36
C ALA A 48 -1.05 12.65 4.65
N ASP A 49 -2.36 12.82 4.51
CA ASP A 49 -3.21 11.86 3.80
C ASP A 49 -2.98 11.86 2.28
N GLY A 50 -3.35 10.73 1.68
CA GLY A 50 -3.56 10.63 0.24
C GLY A 50 -2.34 10.20 -0.58
N PRO A 51 -2.51 10.13 -1.92
CA PRO A 51 -1.54 9.55 -2.85
C PRO A 51 -0.17 10.23 -2.86
N GLU A 52 -0.13 11.56 -2.82
CA GLU A 52 1.11 12.33 -2.97
C GLU A 52 2.04 12.13 -1.77
N ALA A 53 1.50 12.23 -0.56
CA ALA A 53 2.26 11.99 0.67
C ALA A 53 2.69 10.53 0.79
N ALA A 54 1.85 9.59 0.36
CA ALA A 54 2.21 8.18 0.28
C ALA A 54 3.40 7.93 -0.66
N ASP A 55 3.38 8.49 -1.87
CA ASP A 55 4.47 8.34 -2.85
C ASP A 55 5.79 8.96 -2.31
N GLU A 56 5.73 10.08 -1.58
CA GLU A 56 6.92 10.71 -0.99
C GLU A 56 7.53 9.85 0.14
N SER A 57 6.71 9.38 1.07
CA SER A 57 7.18 8.53 2.17
C SER A 57 7.73 7.20 1.66
N VAL A 58 7.04 6.55 0.72
CA VAL A 58 7.53 5.29 0.12
C VAL A 58 8.88 5.49 -0.55
N ARG A 59 9.07 6.58 -1.30
CA ARG A 59 10.34 6.88 -1.97
C ARG A 59 11.49 7.13 -0.99
N SER A 60 11.19 7.66 0.20
CA SER A 60 12.17 7.89 1.26
C SER A 60 12.55 6.58 1.97
N GLU A 61 11.56 5.78 2.34
CA GLU A 61 11.76 4.56 3.12
C GLU A 61 12.28 3.39 2.27
N GLU A 62 11.73 3.21 1.06
CA GLU A 62 12.08 2.13 0.13
C GLU A 62 12.34 2.69 -1.28
N PRO A 63 13.53 3.28 -1.54
CA PRO A 63 13.84 3.89 -2.83
C PRO A 63 13.77 2.95 -4.05
N GLY A 64 13.91 1.64 -3.82
CA GLY A 64 13.80 0.61 -4.87
C GLY A 64 12.37 0.15 -5.16
N LEU A 65 11.39 0.59 -4.38
CA LEU A 65 9.98 0.27 -4.60
C LEU A 65 9.33 1.32 -5.49
N MET A 66 8.87 0.90 -6.67
CA MET A 66 8.24 1.77 -7.65
C MET A 66 6.78 1.37 -7.85
N ARG A 67 5.90 2.38 -7.91
CA ARG A 67 4.51 2.20 -8.30
C ARG A 67 4.43 1.93 -9.82
N THR A 68 3.67 0.92 -10.21
CA THR A 68 3.53 0.47 -11.61
C THR A 68 2.17 0.80 -12.24
N SER A 69 1.20 1.25 -11.43
CA SER A 69 -0.10 1.71 -11.88
C SER A 69 -0.47 3.05 -11.27
N GLU A 70 -1.39 3.78 -11.89
CA GLU A 70 -2.01 4.96 -11.25
C GLU A 70 -2.74 4.60 -9.96
N TRP A 71 -2.80 5.58 -9.03
CA TRP A 71 -3.61 5.48 -7.84
C TRP A 71 -5.10 5.42 -8.20
N THR A 72 -5.77 4.37 -7.75
CA THR A 72 -7.21 4.20 -7.95
C THR A 72 -7.95 4.58 -6.68
N HIS A 73 -8.73 5.66 -6.76
CA HIS A 73 -9.60 6.10 -5.66
C HIS A 73 -10.76 5.13 -5.44
N ARG A 74 -11.06 4.87 -4.18
CA ARG A 74 -12.15 4.01 -3.70
C ARG A 74 -12.72 4.59 -2.42
N VAL A 75 -13.94 4.13 -2.10
CA VAL A 75 -14.65 4.50 -0.87
C VAL A 75 -15.03 3.23 -0.13
N SER A 76 -14.69 3.14 1.14
CA SER A 76 -15.02 1.99 1.98
C SER A 76 -16.52 1.91 2.25
N ALA A 77 -17.00 0.76 2.75
CA ALA A 77 -18.41 0.60 3.12
C ALA A 77 -18.88 1.60 4.20
N LEU A 78 -17.95 2.18 4.97
CA LEU A 78 -18.21 3.18 6.00
C LEU A 78 -18.01 4.63 5.50
N GLY A 79 -17.65 4.83 4.23
CA GLY A 79 -17.48 6.15 3.64
C GLY A 79 -16.06 6.73 3.70
N MET A 80 -15.06 5.95 4.12
CA MET A 80 -13.66 6.39 4.16
C MET A 80 -13.05 6.37 2.76
N ASN A 81 -12.41 7.46 2.35
CA ASN A 81 -11.67 7.49 1.07
C ASN A 81 -10.34 6.73 1.22
N TYR A 82 -10.01 5.94 0.21
CA TYR A 82 -8.74 5.24 0.15
C TYR A 82 -8.30 5.07 -1.30
N TRP A 83 -7.00 4.91 -1.51
CA TRP A 83 -6.41 4.71 -2.82
C TRP A 83 -5.59 3.43 -2.83
N THR A 84 -5.60 2.75 -3.97
CA THR A 84 -4.77 1.56 -4.18
C THR A 84 -3.97 1.71 -5.47
N ALA A 85 -2.72 1.26 -5.48
CA ALA A 85 -1.91 1.19 -6.70
C ALA A 85 -1.02 -0.05 -6.68
N ASP A 86 -0.84 -0.71 -7.82
CA ASP A 86 0.13 -1.80 -7.93
C ASP A 86 1.56 -1.23 -7.88
N ALA A 87 2.48 -2.02 -7.32
CA ALA A 87 3.89 -1.65 -7.16
C ALA A 87 4.80 -2.86 -7.42
N SER A 88 6.09 -2.60 -7.61
CA SER A 88 7.13 -3.63 -7.73
C SER A 88 8.48 -3.08 -7.25
N TRP A 89 9.33 -3.95 -6.72
CA TRP A 89 10.75 -3.63 -6.57
C TRP A 89 11.45 -3.77 -7.93
N ASP A 90 12.33 -2.82 -8.26
CA ASP A 90 13.29 -2.90 -9.38
C ASP A 90 14.54 -3.73 -8.98
#